data_AF-A0A915HN44-F1
#
_entry.id   AF-A0A915HN44-F1
#
_cell.length_a   1.000
_cell.length_b   1.000
_cell.length_c   1.000
_cell.angle_alpha   90.00
_cell.angle_beta   90.00
_cell.angle_gamma   90.00
#
_symmetry.space_group_name_H-M   'P 1'
#
loop_
_entity.id
_entity.type
_entity.pdbx_description
1 polymer ?
#
loop_
_entity_poly.entity_id
_entity_poly.type
_entity_poly.pdbx_seq_one_letter_code
_entity_poly.pdbx_strand_id
1 'polypeptide(L)'
;MVVTIGAGILAPANSVPANLAPAISAPDIKTVKKDETQQQNPPKFEKAEDMANLTFLNDASVLHNLRQRYYSMMIYTYSGLFCVVVNPYKRLPIYTESVVKMYIGKRKNEMPPHLFASADEAYRNMIRDQENQSMLITGESGAGKTENTKKVISYLAIVGASQQSTLEEKIVQTNPVLEAFGNAKTVRNNNSSRFGKFIRTHFSSTGKLAGGDIEHYI
;
A
#
# COMPACT_ATOMS: atom_id res chain seq x y z
N MET A 1 23.55 -3.65 -4.01
CA MET A 1 22.36 -2.88 -4.43
C MET A 1 21.45 -2.70 -3.23
N VAL A 2 20.72 -1.58 -3.16
CA VAL A 2 19.91 -1.22 -1.99
C VAL A 2 18.47 -0.96 -2.42
N VAL A 3 17.52 -1.58 -1.72
CA VAL A 3 16.11 -1.15 -1.72
C VAL A 3 15.83 -0.44 -0.41
N THR A 4 15.40 0.80 -0.53
CA THR A 4 15.13 1.69 0.59
C THR A 4 13.62 1.81 0.82
N ILE A 5 13.15 1.64 2.06
CA ILE A 5 11.73 1.84 2.39
C ILE A 5 11.61 2.99 3.39
N GLY A 6 10.95 4.08 2.98
CA GLY A 6 10.67 5.25 3.82
C GLY A 6 9.19 5.35 4.17
N ALA A 7 8.86 5.65 5.43
CA ALA A 7 7.49 5.97 5.84
C ALA A 7 7.38 7.42 6.31
N GLY A 8 6.71 8.27 5.53
CA GLY A 8 6.50 9.69 5.84
C GLY A 8 5.22 9.95 6.64
N ILE A 9 5.24 10.96 7.52
CA ILE A 9 4.08 11.47 8.26
C ILE A 9 3.57 12.71 7.52
N LEU A 10 2.33 12.68 7.03
CA LEU A 10 1.63 13.89 6.60
C LEU A 10 0.67 14.36 7.70
N ALA A 11 0.55 15.69 7.82
CA ALA A 11 -0.37 16.39 8.69
C ALA A 11 -1.85 16.06 8.34
N PRO A 12 -2.79 16.15 9.30
CA PRO A 12 -4.13 15.60 9.14
C PRO A 12 -5.01 16.42 8.20
N ALA A 13 -5.68 15.75 7.27
CA ALA A 13 -6.86 16.27 6.58
C ALA A 13 -8.11 16.01 7.44
N ASN A 14 -9.02 16.99 7.47
CA ASN A 14 -10.22 16.97 8.29
C ASN A 14 -11.13 15.78 7.95
N SER A 15 -11.59 15.08 8.99
CA SER A 15 -12.51 13.95 8.91
C SER A 15 -13.90 14.39 8.43
N VAL A 16 -14.39 13.79 7.35
CA VAL A 16 -15.79 13.90 6.91
C VAL A 16 -16.62 12.85 7.68
N PRO A 17 -17.75 13.23 8.32
CA PRO A 17 -18.58 12.28 9.05
C PRO A 17 -19.30 11.32 8.09
N ALA A 18 -19.27 10.02 8.44
CA ALA A 18 -20.04 8.98 7.79
C ALA A 18 -21.53 9.15 8.12
N ASN A 19 -22.36 9.44 7.12
CA ASN A 19 -23.80 9.54 7.30
C ASN A 19 -24.53 8.36 6.64
N LEU A 20 -25.55 7.90 7.37
CA LEU A 20 -26.36 6.71 7.13
C LEU A 20 -27.06 6.70 5.77
N ALA A 21 -27.29 5.50 5.24
CA ALA A 21 -28.08 5.27 4.04
C ALA A 21 -29.56 5.67 4.27
N PRO A 22 -30.19 6.49 3.41
CA PRO A 22 -31.62 6.71 3.47
C PRO A 22 -32.38 5.66 2.64
N ALA A 23 -33.56 5.30 3.14
CA ALA A 23 -34.56 4.50 2.46
C ALA A 23 -34.99 5.16 1.14
N ILE A 24 -35.27 4.34 0.12
CA ILE A 24 -35.65 4.79 -1.23
C ILE A 24 -37.08 5.33 -1.20
N SER A 25 -37.22 6.65 -1.02
CA SER A 25 -38.41 7.40 -1.45
C SER A 25 -38.26 7.89 -2.89
N ALA A 26 -39.36 8.31 -3.51
CA ALA A 26 -39.45 8.80 -4.90
C ALA A 26 -38.30 9.76 -5.29
N PRO A 27 -37.90 9.82 -6.58
CA PRO A 27 -36.75 10.62 -7.00
C PRO A 27 -36.97 12.11 -6.70
N ASP A 28 -36.27 12.61 -5.68
CA ASP A 28 -36.17 14.04 -5.38
C ASP A 28 -35.41 14.73 -6.53
N ILE A 29 -36.14 15.44 -7.38
CA ILE A 29 -35.55 16.23 -8.46
C ILE A 29 -34.91 17.47 -7.84
N LYS A 30 -33.58 17.56 -7.91
CA LYS A 30 -32.81 18.74 -7.49
C LYS A 30 -32.19 19.43 -8.69
N THR A 31 -32.47 20.71 -8.85
CA THR A 31 -31.79 21.56 -9.84
C THR A 31 -30.47 22.06 -9.26
N VAL A 32 -29.36 21.74 -9.92
CA VAL A 32 -28.00 22.12 -9.53
C VAL A 32 -27.29 22.80 -10.69
N LYS A 33 -26.34 23.69 -10.39
CA LYS A 33 -25.52 24.33 -11.44
C LYS A 33 -24.62 23.29 -12.08
N LYS A 34 -24.36 23.41 -13.38
CA LYS A 34 -23.49 22.48 -14.12
C LYS A 34 -22.10 22.37 -13.49
N ASP A 35 -21.56 23.48 -12.98
CA ASP A 35 -20.23 23.53 -12.37
C ASP A 35 -20.16 22.81 -11.02
N GLU A 36 -21.31 22.59 -10.37
CA GLU A 36 -21.43 21.80 -9.13
C GLU A 36 -21.63 20.30 -9.41
N THR A 37 -21.73 19.92 -10.69
CA THR A 37 -21.90 18.52 -11.09
C THR A 37 -20.57 17.89 -11.50
N GLN A 38 -20.40 16.63 -11.13
CA GLN A 38 -19.28 15.80 -11.59
C GLN A 38 -19.83 14.67 -12.46
N GLN A 39 -19.19 14.44 -13.61
CA GLN A 39 -19.61 13.39 -14.54
C GLN A 39 -19.33 12.02 -13.94
N GLN A 40 -20.32 11.13 -14.04
CA GLN A 40 -20.19 9.75 -13.60
C GLN A 40 -19.59 8.90 -14.72
N ASN A 41 -18.62 8.04 -14.36
CA ASN A 41 -18.12 7.05 -15.30
C ASN A 41 -19.19 5.98 -15.60
N PRO A 42 -19.25 5.47 -16.85
CA PRO A 42 -20.15 4.36 -17.18
C PRO A 42 -19.91 3.11 -16.30
N PRO A 43 -20.91 2.25 -16.07
CA PRO A 43 -20.81 1.07 -15.18
C PRO A 43 -19.68 0.09 -15.52
N LYS A 44 -19.21 0.06 -16.78
CA LYS A 44 -18.06 -0.76 -17.20
C LYS A 44 -16.74 -0.41 -16.49
N PHE A 45 -16.65 0.77 -15.88
CA PHE A 45 -15.50 1.23 -15.11
C PHE A 45 -15.64 1.00 -13.60
N GLU A 46 -16.69 0.30 -13.17
CA GLU A 46 -16.82 -0.08 -11.76
C GLU A 46 -15.68 -1.00 -11.34
N LYS A 47 -15.15 -0.73 -10.14
CA LYS A 47 -14.06 -1.49 -9.52
C LYS A 47 -12.79 -1.55 -10.39
N ALA A 48 -12.55 -0.54 -11.22
CA ALA A 48 -11.35 -0.42 -12.04
C ALA A 48 -10.08 -0.61 -11.18
N GLU A 49 -9.17 -1.44 -11.68
CA GLU A 49 -7.91 -1.76 -11.01
C GLU A 49 -6.90 -0.61 -11.04
N ASP A 50 -6.94 0.20 -12.09
CA ASP A 50 -6.17 1.43 -12.22
C ASP A 50 -7.12 2.61 -12.51
N MET A 51 -7.12 3.58 -11.59
CA MET A 51 -7.96 4.78 -11.69
C MET A 51 -7.51 5.73 -12.80
N ALA A 52 -6.27 5.61 -13.30
CA ALA A 52 -5.81 6.37 -14.46
C ALA A 52 -6.57 6.00 -15.74
N ASN A 53 -7.24 4.84 -15.77
CA ASN A 53 -8.04 4.38 -16.91
C ASN A 53 -9.49 4.87 -16.89
N LEU A 54 -9.90 5.65 -15.87
CA LEU A 54 -11.24 6.24 -15.81
C LEU A 54 -11.39 7.31 -16.90
N THR A 55 -12.57 7.37 -17.54
CA THR A 55 -12.87 8.39 -18.56
C THR A 55 -13.01 9.77 -17.94
N PHE A 56 -13.72 9.86 -16.81
CA PHE A 56 -13.89 11.09 -16.05
C PHE A 56 -13.14 10.96 -14.74
N LEU A 57 -12.00 11.63 -14.63
CA LEU A 57 -11.21 11.64 -13.41
C LEU A 57 -11.61 12.85 -12.55
N ASN A 58 -12.48 12.61 -11.57
CA ASN A 58 -12.93 13.59 -10.59
C ASN A 58 -13.01 12.95 -9.20
N ASP A 59 -13.06 13.76 -8.14
CA ASP A 59 -13.06 13.30 -6.76
C ASP A 59 -14.18 12.31 -6.47
N ALA A 60 -15.39 12.55 -7.00
CA ALA A 60 -16.52 11.65 -6.83
C ALA A 60 -16.27 10.28 -7.47
N SER A 61 -15.66 10.23 -8.66
CA SER A 61 -15.35 8.99 -9.37
C SER A 61 -14.26 8.18 -8.69
N VAL A 62 -13.21 8.86 -8.21
CA VAL A 62 -12.12 8.23 -7.43
C VAL A 62 -12.69 7.65 -6.14
N LEU A 63 -13.45 8.45 -5.38
CA LEU A 63 -14.08 8.02 -4.14
C LEU A 63 -15.04 6.85 -4.37
N HIS A 64 -15.86 6.92 -5.43
CA HIS A 64 -16.80 5.86 -5.79
C HIS A 64 -16.06 4.55 -6.09
N ASN A 65 -15.01 4.59 -6.92
CA ASN A 65 -14.25 3.40 -7.26
C ASN A 65 -13.57 2.77 -6.03
N LEU A 66 -12.89 3.58 -5.21
CA LEU A 66 -12.25 3.13 -3.98
C LEU A 66 -13.29 2.51 -3.01
N ARG A 67 -14.46 3.14 -2.86
CA ARG A 67 -15.54 2.65 -1.99
C ARG A 67 -16.08 1.30 -2.47
N GLN A 68 -16.36 1.15 -3.76
CA GLN A 68 -16.87 -0.10 -4.34
C GLN A 68 -15.87 -1.26 -4.19
N ARG A 69 -14.58 -0.98 -4.44
CA ARG A 69 -13.50 -1.95 -4.25
C ARG A 69 -13.34 -2.33 -2.79
N TYR A 70 -13.35 -1.35 -1.89
CA TYR A 70 -13.26 -1.57 -0.44
C TYR A 70 -14.38 -2.46 0.10
N TYR A 71 -15.64 -2.22 -0.29
CA TYR A 71 -16.76 -3.09 0.12
C TYR A 71 -16.64 -4.52 -0.42
N SER A 72 -15.93 -4.69 -1.54
CA SER A 72 -15.60 -6.01 -2.11
C SER A 72 -14.32 -6.61 -1.53
N MET A 73 -13.76 -6.03 -0.46
CA MET A 73 -12.50 -6.42 0.18
C MET A 73 -11.26 -6.30 -0.71
N MET A 74 -11.35 -5.52 -1.79
CA MET A 74 -10.22 -5.16 -2.64
C MET A 74 -9.61 -3.85 -2.14
N ILE A 75 -8.62 -3.97 -1.26
CA ILE A 75 -8.06 -2.80 -0.56
C ILE A 75 -7.00 -2.03 -1.37
N TYR A 76 -6.42 -2.66 -2.38
CA TYR A 76 -5.38 -2.09 -3.23
C TYR A 76 -5.99 -1.63 -4.56
N THR A 77 -5.61 -0.44 -5.02
CA THR A 77 -6.02 0.12 -6.31
C THR A 77 -4.88 0.96 -6.88
N TYR A 78 -4.55 0.80 -8.15
CA TYR A 78 -3.57 1.65 -8.80
C TYR A 78 -4.15 3.03 -9.13
N SER A 79 -3.26 4.01 -9.13
CA SER A 79 -3.52 5.37 -9.59
C SER A 79 -2.34 5.80 -10.45
N GLY A 80 -2.33 5.35 -11.70
CA GLY A 80 -1.18 5.50 -12.59
C GLY A 80 0.05 4.80 -11.99
N LEU A 81 1.10 5.58 -11.69
CA LEU A 81 2.35 5.04 -11.12
C LEU A 81 2.24 4.66 -9.64
N PHE A 82 1.24 5.16 -8.93
CA PHE A 82 1.09 4.94 -7.49
C PHE A 82 0.15 3.78 -7.16
N CYS A 83 0.31 3.21 -5.96
CA CYS A 83 -0.59 2.22 -5.40
C CYS A 83 -1.29 2.81 -4.17
N VAL A 84 -2.62 2.92 -4.24
CA VAL A 84 -3.46 3.39 -3.14
C VAL A 84 -3.95 2.17 -2.35
N VAL A 85 -3.81 2.24 -1.03
CA VAL A 85 -4.31 1.21 -0.11
C VAL A 85 -5.25 1.81 0.91
N VAL A 86 -6.42 1.19 1.09
CA VAL A 86 -7.39 1.56 2.13
C VAL A 86 -7.32 0.54 3.26
N ASN A 87 -7.02 0.98 4.48
CA ASN A 87 -6.87 0.09 5.62
C ASN A 87 -8.20 -0.67 5.92
N PRO A 88 -8.23 -2.01 5.84
CA PRO A 88 -9.45 -2.79 6.07
C PRO A 88 -9.85 -2.90 7.54
N TYR A 89 -8.98 -2.53 8.50
CA TYR A 89 -9.16 -2.75 9.94
C TYR A 89 -9.51 -4.20 10.33
N LYS A 90 -9.20 -5.16 9.45
CA LYS A 90 -9.36 -6.60 9.68
C LYS A 90 -8.30 -7.38 8.92
N ARG A 91 -8.09 -8.63 9.32
CA ARG A 91 -7.15 -9.53 8.65
C ARG A 91 -7.78 -10.04 7.35
N LEU A 92 -6.99 -10.00 6.27
CA LEU A 92 -7.34 -10.55 4.97
C LEU A 92 -6.29 -11.61 4.58
N PRO A 93 -6.69 -12.75 3.98
CA PRO A 93 -5.78 -13.83 3.59
C PRO A 93 -5.02 -13.53 2.28
N ILE A 94 -4.52 -12.30 2.13
CA ILE A 94 -3.87 -11.80 0.88
C ILE A 94 -2.35 -11.67 1.01
N TYR A 95 -1.78 -12.07 2.15
CA TYR A 95 -0.34 -11.95 2.44
C TYR A 95 0.31 -13.32 2.74
N THR A 96 -0.29 -14.41 2.26
CA THR A 96 0.27 -15.76 2.41
C THR A 96 1.44 -15.96 1.46
N GLU A 97 2.31 -16.92 1.75
CA GLU A 97 3.42 -17.29 0.86
C GLU A 97 2.94 -17.73 -0.53
N SER A 98 1.79 -18.40 -0.60
CA SER A 98 1.18 -18.76 -1.89
C SER A 98 0.91 -17.52 -2.72
N VAL A 99 0.38 -16.45 -2.12
CA VAL A 99 0.15 -15.19 -2.81
C VAL A 99 1.46 -14.54 -3.22
N VAL A 100 2.47 -14.50 -2.35
CA VAL A 100 3.82 -13.99 -2.69
C VAL A 100 4.32 -14.65 -3.98
N LYS A 101 4.28 -15.98 -4.06
CA LYS A 101 4.73 -16.76 -5.23
C LYS A 101 3.97 -16.41 -6.52
N MET A 102 2.69 -16.04 -6.44
CA MET A 102 1.92 -15.63 -7.63
C MET A 102 2.44 -14.32 -8.23
N TYR A 103 3.01 -13.42 -7.42
CA TYR A 103 3.47 -12.10 -7.88
C TYR A 103 4.93 -12.08 -8.34
N ILE A 104 5.73 -13.11 -8.02
CA ILE A 104 7.15 -13.17 -8.39
C ILE A 104 7.30 -13.12 -9.91
N GLY A 105 8.03 -12.11 -10.40
CA GLY A 105 8.37 -11.96 -11.82
C GLY A 105 7.20 -11.54 -12.72
N LYS A 106 6.02 -11.21 -12.15
CA LYS A 106 4.84 -10.82 -12.92
C LYS A 106 4.84 -9.34 -13.25
N ARG A 107 4.42 -8.98 -14.47
CA ARG A 107 4.22 -7.56 -14.81
C ARG A 107 2.99 -7.02 -14.09
N LYS A 108 2.96 -5.70 -13.86
CA LYS A 108 1.88 -4.99 -13.16
C LYS A 108 0.47 -5.31 -13.69
N ASN A 109 0.34 -5.53 -15.00
CA ASN A 109 -0.95 -5.78 -15.66
C ASN A 109 -1.34 -7.26 -15.69
N GLU A 110 -0.45 -8.18 -15.27
CA GLU A 110 -0.73 -9.62 -15.26
C GLU A 110 -1.41 -10.08 -13.97
N MET A 111 -1.30 -9.28 -12.91
CA MET A 111 -1.85 -9.58 -11.58
C MET A 111 -2.68 -8.41 -11.07
N PRO A 112 -3.70 -8.66 -10.24
CA PRO A 112 -4.49 -7.59 -9.63
C PRO A 112 -3.62 -6.62 -8.82
N PRO A 113 -4.11 -5.40 -8.53
CA PRO A 113 -3.38 -4.44 -7.73
C PRO A 113 -2.99 -5.01 -6.37
N HIS A 114 -1.69 -4.97 -6.07
CA HIS A 114 -1.16 -5.42 -4.79
C HIS A 114 0.17 -4.76 -4.48
N LEU A 115 0.49 -4.64 -3.20
CA LEU A 115 1.79 -4.15 -2.73
C LEU A 115 2.97 -4.99 -3.24
N PHE A 116 2.75 -6.31 -3.35
CA PHE A 116 3.76 -7.25 -3.85
C PHE A 116 4.16 -6.98 -5.30
N ALA A 117 3.23 -6.54 -6.16
CA ALA A 117 3.57 -6.15 -7.52
C ALA A 117 4.51 -4.94 -7.54
N SER A 118 4.27 -3.93 -6.69
CA SER A 118 5.17 -2.77 -6.57
C SER A 118 6.54 -3.15 -5.99
N ALA A 119 6.58 -4.07 -5.02
CA ALA A 119 7.82 -4.57 -4.45
C ALA A 119 8.64 -5.41 -5.45
N ASP A 120 7.97 -6.26 -6.24
CA ASP A 120 8.58 -7.07 -7.29
C ASP A 120 9.11 -6.22 -8.45
N GLU A 121 8.36 -5.19 -8.84
CA GLU A 121 8.82 -4.22 -9.85
C GLU A 121 10.07 -3.48 -9.37
N ALA A 122 10.09 -2.98 -8.14
CA ALA A 122 11.28 -2.37 -7.55
C ALA A 122 12.46 -3.36 -7.50
N TYR A 123 12.23 -4.60 -7.05
CA TYR A 123 13.29 -5.62 -7.02
C TYR A 123 13.84 -5.93 -8.42
N ARG A 124 12.97 -6.13 -9.41
CA ARG A 124 13.41 -6.41 -10.79
C ARG A 124 14.14 -5.24 -11.43
N ASN A 125 13.67 -4.00 -11.24
CA ASN A 125 14.35 -2.82 -11.74
C ASN A 125 15.74 -2.68 -11.08
N MET A 126 15.86 -2.94 -9.78
CA MET A 126 17.15 -2.95 -9.09
C MET A 126 18.13 -3.96 -9.72
N ILE A 127 17.69 -5.18 -10.03
CA ILE A 127 18.55 -6.21 -10.63
C ILE A 127 18.87 -5.90 -12.10
N ARG A 128 17.88 -5.44 -12.88
CA ARG A 128 18.04 -5.17 -14.31
C ARG A 128 18.91 -3.95 -14.55
N ASP A 129 18.61 -2.86 -13.87
CA ASP A 129 19.21 -1.55 -14.11
C ASP A 129 20.45 -1.32 -13.24
N GLN A 130 20.71 -2.21 -12.26
CA GLN A 130 21.82 -2.14 -11.30
C GLN A 130 21.79 -0.84 -10.45
N GLU A 131 20.61 -0.24 -10.33
CA GLU A 131 20.38 1.01 -9.58
C GLU A 131 19.62 0.76 -8.28
N ASN A 132 19.94 1.55 -7.26
CA ASN A 132 19.24 1.48 -5.97
C ASN A 132 17.80 1.98 -6.11
N GLN A 133 16.86 1.29 -5.47
CA GLN A 133 15.43 1.60 -5.57
C GLN A 133 14.90 2.10 -4.24
N SER A 134 13.79 2.85 -4.27
CA SER A 134 13.12 3.26 -3.04
C SER A 134 11.60 3.10 -3.14
N MET A 135 11.00 2.67 -2.03
CA MET A 135 9.56 2.58 -1.83
C MET A 135 9.16 3.54 -0.71
N LEU A 136 8.40 4.56 -1.06
CA LEU A 136 7.87 5.53 -0.11
C LEU A 136 6.42 5.17 0.24
N ILE A 137 6.17 4.87 1.52
CA ILE A 137 4.83 4.54 2.03
C ILE A 137 4.32 5.72 2.85
N THR A 138 3.42 6.51 2.26
CA THR A 138 2.84 7.70 2.89
C THR A 138 1.45 7.43 3.47
N GLY A 139 0.97 8.36 4.29
CA GLY A 139 -0.38 8.34 4.84
C GLY A 139 -0.45 8.91 6.25
N GLU A 140 -1.65 9.14 6.73
CA GLU A 140 -1.89 9.62 8.09
C GLU A 140 -1.58 8.56 9.16
N SER A 141 -1.65 8.94 10.44
CA SER A 141 -1.56 7.97 11.54
C SER A 141 -2.72 6.98 11.47
N GLY A 142 -2.42 5.68 11.53
CA GLY A 142 -3.42 4.61 11.40
C GLY A 142 -3.74 4.18 9.96
N ALA A 143 -3.17 4.84 8.94
CA ALA A 143 -3.41 4.49 7.53
C ALA A 143 -2.87 3.11 7.10
N GLY A 144 -2.01 2.47 7.91
CA GLY A 144 -1.44 1.15 7.62
C GLY A 144 0.00 1.18 7.09
N LYS A 145 0.72 2.30 7.20
CA LYS A 145 2.12 2.43 6.75
C LYS A 145 3.03 1.32 7.29
N THR A 146 3.00 1.11 8.62
CA THR A 146 3.84 0.12 9.31
C THR A 146 3.54 -1.31 8.86
N GLU A 147 2.26 -1.67 8.73
CA GLU A 147 1.86 -3.01 8.29
C GLU A 147 2.27 -3.25 6.83
N ASN A 148 2.04 -2.30 5.92
CA ASN A 148 2.50 -2.42 4.54
C ASN A 148 4.05 -2.52 4.47
N THR A 149 4.78 -1.74 5.26
CA THR A 149 6.25 -1.84 5.32
C THR A 149 6.71 -3.25 5.70
N LYS A 150 6.09 -3.88 6.71
CA LYS A 150 6.39 -5.28 7.08
C LYS A 150 6.17 -6.22 5.90
N LYS A 151 5.07 -6.04 5.16
CA LYS A 151 4.74 -6.89 4.01
C LYS A 151 5.73 -6.75 2.85
N VAL A 152 6.22 -5.53 2.57
CA VAL A 152 7.30 -5.33 1.58
C VAL A 152 8.56 -6.08 2.01
N ILE A 153 8.98 -5.95 3.27
CA ILE A 153 10.18 -6.61 3.79
C ILE A 153 10.03 -8.13 3.71
N SER A 154 8.89 -8.68 4.13
CA SER A 154 8.62 -10.12 4.01
C SER A 154 8.65 -10.60 2.56
N TYR A 155 8.10 -9.82 1.62
CA TYR A 155 8.15 -10.15 0.20
C TYR A 155 9.60 -10.19 -0.33
N LEU A 156 10.37 -9.13 -0.07
CA LEU A 156 11.77 -9.00 -0.48
C LEU A 156 12.66 -10.08 0.13
N ALA A 157 12.38 -10.48 1.38
CA ALA A 157 13.09 -11.57 2.04
C ALA A 157 12.85 -12.91 1.35
N ILE A 158 11.60 -13.20 0.93
CA ILE A 158 11.27 -14.44 0.22
C ILE A 158 11.89 -14.44 -1.19
N VAL A 159 11.82 -13.33 -1.92
CA VAL A 159 12.37 -13.24 -3.29
C VAL A 159 13.90 -13.26 -3.28
N GLY A 160 14.53 -12.61 -2.31
CA GLY A 160 15.98 -12.58 -2.15
C GLY A 160 16.55 -13.77 -1.37
N ALA A 161 15.71 -14.71 -0.92
CA ALA A 161 16.13 -15.80 -0.05
C ALA A 161 17.20 -16.67 -0.72
N SER A 162 18.25 -16.96 0.03
CA SER A 162 19.12 -18.10 -0.27
C SER A 162 18.62 -19.33 0.51
N GLN A 163 19.10 -20.55 0.22
CA GLN A 163 18.65 -21.75 0.95
C GLN A 163 18.96 -21.74 2.47
N GLN A 164 19.62 -20.69 3.00
CA GLN A 164 19.87 -20.50 4.42
C GLN A 164 18.91 -19.45 5.01
N SER A 165 17.84 -19.91 5.66
CA SER A 165 16.71 -19.14 6.22
C SER A 165 17.01 -18.19 7.40
N THR A 166 18.26 -18.09 7.84
CA THR A 166 18.58 -17.47 9.14
C THR A 166 18.70 -15.95 9.12
N LEU A 167 18.93 -15.32 7.95
CA LEU A 167 19.10 -13.87 7.85
C LEU A 167 17.75 -13.17 7.64
N GLU A 168 16.86 -13.81 6.89
CA GLU A 168 15.51 -13.39 6.56
C GLU A 168 14.65 -13.28 7.83
N GLU A 169 14.69 -14.33 8.66
CA GLU A 169 13.98 -14.37 9.95
C GLU A 169 14.44 -13.24 10.87
N LYS A 170 15.75 -12.97 10.94
CA LYS A 170 16.32 -11.91 11.79
C LYS A 170 15.85 -10.51 11.36
N ILE A 171 15.80 -10.24 10.05
CA ILE A 171 15.34 -8.93 9.54
C ILE A 171 13.85 -8.73 9.88
N VAL A 172 13.02 -9.75 9.72
CA VAL A 172 11.59 -9.66 10.08
C VAL A 172 11.40 -9.52 11.59
N GLN A 173 12.18 -10.26 12.40
CA GLN A 173 12.13 -10.23 13.87
C GLN A 173 12.64 -8.93 14.49
N THR A 174 13.39 -8.12 13.76
CA THR A 174 13.86 -6.81 14.26
C THR A 174 12.70 -5.79 14.38
N ASN A 175 11.65 -5.91 13.56
CA ASN A 175 10.50 -4.98 13.62
C ASN A 175 9.75 -5.03 14.97
N PRO A 176 9.35 -6.20 15.52
CA PRO A 176 8.75 -6.29 16.85
C PRO A 176 9.52 -5.56 17.96
N VAL A 177 10.85 -5.65 17.97
CA VAL A 177 11.70 -4.98 18.97
C VAL A 177 11.60 -3.46 18.81
N LEU A 178 11.74 -2.95 17.59
CA LEU A 178 11.61 -1.52 17.31
C LEU A 178 10.21 -0.97 17.63
N GLU A 179 9.17 -1.78 17.41
CA GLU A 179 7.80 -1.41 17.76
C GLU A 179 7.59 -1.37 19.27
N ALA A 180 8.16 -2.32 20.01
CA ALA A 180 8.05 -2.35 21.47
C ALA A 180 8.67 -1.10 22.14
N PHE A 181 9.75 -0.55 21.57
CA PHE A 181 10.43 0.63 22.12
C PHE A 181 10.01 1.96 21.52
N GLY A 182 9.49 1.98 20.29
CA GLY A 182 9.21 3.24 19.58
C GLY A 182 7.76 3.44 19.13
N ASN A 183 6.87 2.47 19.39
CA ASN A 183 5.44 2.68 19.20
C ASN A 183 4.76 3.01 20.53
N ALA A 184 3.76 3.88 20.46
CA ALA A 184 2.92 4.22 21.58
C ALA A 184 1.44 4.18 21.18
N LYS A 185 0.57 3.88 22.14
CA LYS A 185 -0.87 4.04 21.96
C LYS A 185 -1.20 5.54 21.88
N THR A 186 -1.95 5.92 20.86
CA THR A 186 -2.50 7.27 20.68
C THR A 186 -4.02 7.18 20.54
N VAL A 187 -4.71 8.32 20.60
CA VAL A 187 -6.17 8.37 20.39
C VAL A 187 -6.60 7.83 19.01
N ARG A 188 -5.72 7.91 17.99
CA ARG A 188 -6.04 7.53 16.59
C ARG A 188 -5.49 6.17 16.17
N ASN A 189 -4.49 5.64 16.88
CA ASN A 189 -3.82 4.40 16.53
C ASN A 189 -3.23 3.74 17.79
N ASN A 190 -3.62 2.49 18.02
CA ASN A 190 -3.17 1.70 19.18
C ASN A 190 -1.69 1.28 19.11
N ASN A 191 -1.08 1.33 17.92
CA ASN A 191 0.33 1.02 17.68
C ASN A 191 0.96 2.13 16.81
N SER A 192 0.89 3.37 17.28
CA SER A 192 1.41 4.52 16.54
C SER A 192 2.93 4.58 16.66
N SER A 193 3.64 4.39 15.55
CA SER A 193 5.06 4.72 15.50
C SER A 193 5.25 6.21 15.76
N ARG A 194 6.12 6.52 16.73
CA ARG A 194 6.45 7.90 17.14
C ARG A 194 7.75 8.41 16.52
N PHE A 195 8.33 7.63 15.59
CA PHE A 195 9.55 7.93 14.86
C PHE A 195 9.37 7.56 13.38
N GLY A 196 10.04 8.28 12.49
CA GLY A 196 10.20 7.88 11.09
C GLY A 196 11.20 6.74 11.00
N LYS A 197 10.93 5.74 10.16
CA LYS A 197 11.87 4.65 9.89
C LYS A 197 12.26 4.61 8.43
N PHE A 198 13.55 4.40 8.21
CA PHE A 198 14.14 4.19 6.91
C PHE A 198 14.87 2.86 6.94
N ILE A 199 14.35 1.90 6.17
CA ILE A 199 14.88 0.54 6.17
C ILE A 199 15.61 0.34 4.85
N ARG A 200 16.91 0.05 4.92
CA ARG A 200 17.72 -0.34 3.76
C ARG A 200 17.86 -1.84 3.75
N THR A 201 17.49 -2.46 2.64
CA THR A 201 17.69 -3.89 2.39
C THR A 201 18.77 -4.04 1.33
N HIS A 202 19.85 -4.73 1.69
CA HIS A 202 21.02 -4.91 0.84
C HIS A 202 20.92 -6.23 0.09
N PHE A 203 21.15 -6.16 -1.22
CA PHE A 203 21.22 -7.32 -2.10
C PHE A 203 22.60 -7.40 -2.77
N SER A 204 23.09 -8.62 -2.92
CA SER A 204 24.28 -8.93 -3.71
C SER A 204 24.02 -8.70 -5.21
N SER A 205 25.07 -8.66 -6.02
CA SER A 205 24.97 -8.55 -7.49
C SER A 205 24.16 -9.68 -8.14
N THR A 206 24.05 -10.83 -7.45
CA THR A 206 23.24 -11.98 -7.88
C THR A 206 21.78 -11.91 -7.43
N GLY A 207 21.37 -10.81 -6.78
CA GLY A 207 20.02 -10.58 -6.29
C GLY A 207 19.65 -11.29 -4.98
N LYS A 208 20.62 -11.95 -4.33
CA LYS A 208 20.43 -12.55 -3.01
C LYS A 208 20.49 -11.51 -1.90
N LEU A 209 19.65 -11.68 -0.89
CA LEU A 209 19.64 -10.85 0.32
C LEU A 209 20.98 -10.98 1.06
N ALA A 210 21.67 -9.85 1.22
CA ALA A 210 22.99 -9.77 1.85
C ALA A 210 22.93 -9.15 3.26
N GLY A 211 21.89 -8.37 3.57
CA GLY A 211 21.72 -7.76 4.89
C GLY A 211 20.68 -6.65 4.89
N GLY A 212 20.62 -5.90 5.98
CA GLY A 212 19.78 -4.71 6.09
C GLY A 212 20.19 -3.83 7.25
N ASP A 213 19.87 -2.56 7.16
CA ASP A 213 20.05 -1.57 8.22
C ASP A 213 18.79 -0.71 8.37
N ILE A 214 18.62 -0.14 9.56
CA ILE A 214 17.46 0.67 9.90
C ILE A 214 17.97 1.98 10.50
N GLU A 215 17.64 3.09 9.84
CA GLU A 215 17.83 4.43 10.36
C GLU A 215 16.50 4.97 10.92
N HIS A 216 16.61 5.69 12.02
CA HIS A 216 15.50 6.30 12.72
C HIS A 216 15.61 7.82 12.66
N TYR A 217 14.48 8.48 12.44
CA TYR A 217 14.40 9.94 12.32
C TYR A 217 13.33 10.48 13.30
N ILE A 218 13.63 11.62 13.94
CA ILE A 218 12.80 12.29 14.94
C ILE A 218 11.92 13.34 14.26
#